data_AF-A0A2H6ARV5-F1
#
_entry.id   AF-A0A2H6ARV5-F1
#
_cell.length_a   1.000
_cell.length_b   1.000
_cell.length_c   1.000
_cell.angle_alpha   90.00
_cell.angle_beta   90.00
_cell.angle_gamma   90.00
#
_symmetry.space_group_name_H-M   'P 1'
#
loop_
_entity.id
_entity.type
_entity.pdbx_description
1 polymer ?
#
loop_
_entity_poly.entity_id
_entity_poly.type
_entity_poly.pdbx_seq_one_letter_code
_entity_poly.pdbx_strand_id
1 'polypeptide(L)'
;MSASGAGVCRLPLMLIAAVAGLVACARAPQPLVERVEPRRVDAGPVVPAPRHLPPRVRIVGAPAPFVLGLLGEPSLRRRDPPAEYWRYTFPNCTLDLFLFADGPFAEPRVVYYEFRSTVPVAGAGLNGCHDMRARFDTRQAPEPDEGPSI
;
A
#
# COMPACT_ATOMS: atom_id res chain seq x y z
N MET A 1 -33.02 -26.92 33.25
CA MET A 1 -34.20 -26.58 34.07
C MET A 1 -34.81 -25.30 33.51
N SER A 2 -36.13 -25.30 33.43
CA SER A 2 -37.03 -24.35 32.76
C SER A 2 -36.97 -22.93 33.33
N ALA A 3 -37.19 -21.90 32.49
CA ALA A 3 -38.15 -20.82 32.77
C ALA A 3 -38.35 -19.91 31.54
N SER A 4 -39.54 -20.00 30.95
CA SER A 4 -40.16 -19.00 30.06
C SER A 4 -40.41 -17.66 30.77
N GLY A 5 -40.44 -16.57 30.01
CA GLY A 5 -41.01 -15.29 30.45
C GLY A 5 -41.37 -14.39 29.26
N ALA A 6 -42.59 -14.55 28.75
CA ALA A 6 -43.20 -13.65 27.77
C ALA A 6 -43.70 -12.37 28.47
N GLY A 7 -43.50 -11.21 27.84
CA GLY A 7 -44.01 -9.92 28.31
C GLY A 7 -44.40 -9.03 27.13
N VAL A 8 -45.58 -9.28 26.57
CA VAL A 8 -46.24 -8.39 25.61
C VAL A 8 -46.76 -7.19 26.40
N CYS A 9 -46.08 -6.05 26.33
CA CYS A 9 -46.59 -4.79 26.88
C CYS A 9 -47.39 -4.06 25.79
N ARG A 10 -48.69 -4.36 25.73
CA ARG A 10 -49.71 -3.51 25.12
C ARG A 10 -49.98 -2.34 26.06
N LEU A 11 -49.68 -1.11 25.67
CA LEU A 11 -50.37 0.13 26.11
C LEU A 11 -49.70 1.37 25.44
N PRO A 12 -50.38 2.51 25.33
CA PRO A 12 -51.55 2.78 24.52
C PRO A 12 -51.25 3.82 23.42
N LEU A 13 -51.98 3.70 22.32
CA LEU A 13 -52.21 4.72 21.32
C LEU A 13 -52.97 5.89 21.98
N MET A 14 -52.29 6.91 22.53
CA MET A 14 -52.81 8.27 22.79
C MET A 14 -51.79 9.10 23.61
N LEU A 15 -50.71 9.52 22.95
CA LEU A 15 -49.96 10.73 23.29
C LEU A 15 -49.45 11.35 21.99
N ILE A 16 -50.40 11.53 21.06
CA ILE A 16 -50.26 12.31 19.84
C ILE A 16 -50.56 13.76 20.23
N ALA A 17 -49.60 14.45 20.83
CA ALA A 17 -49.58 15.91 20.91
C ALA A 17 -48.18 16.38 21.37
N ALA A 18 -47.57 17.27 20.59
CA ALA A 18 -46.38 18.06 20.93
C ALA A 18 -44.96 17.48 20.71
N VAL A 19 -44.73 16.72 19.63
CA VAL A 19 -43.41 16.72 18.96
C VAL A 19 -43.60 16.95 17.45
N ALA A 20 -44.27 18.05 17.13
CA ALA A 20 -44.39 18.56 15.75
C ALA A 20 -43.37 19.69 15.57
N GLY A 21 -42.13 19.34 15.23
CA GLY A 21 -41.12 20.33 14.87
C GLY A 21 -39.72 19.72 14.83
N LEU A 22 -39.13 19.69 13.62
CA LEU A 22 -37.71 19.38 13.32
C LEU A 22 -37.33 17.91 13.08
N VAL A 23 -38.05 17.16 12.24
CA VAL A 23 -37.44 16.06 11.48
C VAL A 23 -37.92 16.12 10.03
N ALA A 24 -37.43 17.12 9.31
CA ALA A 24 -37.49 17.17 7.84
C ALA A 24 -36.07 17.43 7.32
N CYS A 25 -35.17 16.45 7.46
CA CYS A 25 -34.00 16.43 6.60
C CYS A 25 -34.49 16.10 5.20
N ALA A 26 -34.73 17.13 4.39
CA ALA A 26 -34.92 17.03 2.96
C ALA A 26 -33.74 16.24 2.38
N ARG A 27 -34.00 14.99 2.00
CA ARG A 27 -33.04 14.15 1.30
C ARG A 27 -33.06 14.61 -0.15
N ALA A 28 -32.22 15.59 -0.47
CA ALA A 28 -31.99 15.99 -1.85
C ALA A 28 -31.64 14.73 -2.68
N PRO A 29 -32.21 14.56 -3.89
CA PRO A 29 -31.80 13.47 -4.76
C PRO A 29 -30.31 13.63 -5.02
N GLN A 30 -29.53 12.62 -4.61
CA GLN A 30 -28.09 12.63 -4.83
C GLN A 30 -27.87 12.57 -6.35
N PRO A 31 -27.03 13.45 -6.93
CA PRO A 31 -26.66 13.30 -8.33
C PRO A 31 -26.11 11.90 -8.52
N LEU A 32 -26.48 11.25 -9.62
CA LEU A 32 -25.97 9.95 -10.00
C LEU A 32 -24.46 10.11 -10.22
N VAL A 33 -23.65 9.90 -9.17
CA VAL A 33 -22.19 9.85 -9.31
C VAL A 33 -21.93 8.57 -10.08
N GLU A 34 -21.72 8.71 -11.38
CA GLU A 34 -21.32 7.60 -12.23
C GLU A 34 -20.05 7.00 -11.63
N ARG A 35 -20.14 5.73 -11.23
CA ARG A 35 -19.01 4.99 -10.72
C ARG A 35 -18.03 4.85 -11.87
N VAL A 36 -17.04 5.72 -11.92
CA VAL A 36 -15.85 5.49 -12.73
C VAL A 36 -15.20 4.23 -12.15
N GLU A 37 -15.38 3.11 -12.84
CA GLU A 37 -14.71 1.86 -12.51
C GLU A 37 -13.21 2.18 -12.43
N PRO A 38 -12.52 1.88 -11.30
CA PRO A 38 -11.10 2.16 -11.21
C PRO A 38 -10.41 1.46 -12.37
N ARG A 39 -9.77 2.22 -13.27
CA ARG A 39 -8.92 1.63 -14.29
C ARG A 39 -7.88 0.82 -13.54
N ARG A 40 -7.91 -0.52 -13.70
CA ARG A 40 -6.83 -1.37 -13.22
C ARG A 40 -5.57 -0.92 -13.96
N VAL A 41 -4.67 -0.27 -13.23
CA VAL A 41 -3.32 -0.08 -13.71
C VAL A 41 -2.70 -1.47 -13.64
N ASP A 42 -2.46 -2.07 -14.81
CA ASP A 42 -1.81 -3.38 -14.86
C ASP A 42 -0.52 -3.32 -14.03
N ALA A 43 -0.45 -4.18 -13.02
CA ALA A 43 0.82 -4.47 -12.38
C ALA A 43 1.67 -5.05 -13.50
N GLY A 44 2.68 -4.30 -13.96
CA GLY A 44 3.53 -4.70 -15.07
C GLY A 44 4.04 -6.14 -14.95
N PRO A 45 4.64 -6.69 -16.02
CA PRO A 45 4.96 -8.11 -16.11
C PRO A 45 5.66 -8.64 -14.86
N VAL A 46 5.19 -9.79 -14.37
CA VAL A 46 5.84 -10.49 -13.27
C VAL A 46 7.21 -10.96 -13.75
N VAL A 47 8.27 -10.47 -13.13
CA VAL A 47 9.65 -10.91 -13.37
C VAL A 47 9.99 -12.05 -12.41
N PRO A 48 10.76 -13.06 -12.85
CA PRO A 48 11.28 -14.08 -11.94
C PRO A 48 12.12 -13.44 -10.83
N ALA A 49 11.96 -13.91 -9.59
CA ALA A 49 12.86 -13.53 -8.51
C ALA A 49 14.30 -13.96 -8.84
N PRO A 50 15.31 -13.14 -8.57
CA PRO A 50 16.71 -13.53 -8.75
C PRO A 50 17.02 -14.79 -7.94
N ARG A 51 17.55 -15.83 -8.60
CA ARG A 51 17.80 -17.14 -7.97
C ARG A 51 18.92 -17.11 -6.92
N HIS A 52 19.83 -16.16 -7.03
CA HIS A 52 21.04 -16.06 -6.21
C HIS A 52 21.22 -14.65 -5.64
N LEU A 53 20.33 -14.24 -4.74
CA LEU A 53 20.55 -13.06 -3.91
C LEU A 53 21.47 -13.40 -2.73
N PRO A 54 22.55 -12.64 -2.50
CA PRO A 54 23.36 -12.80 -1.30
C PRO A 54 22.52 -12.56 -0.04
N PRO A 55 22.89 -13.15 1.10
CA PRO A 55 22.24 -12.81 2.36
C PRO A 55 22.56 -11.35 2.74
N ARG A 56 21.58 -10.64 3.30
CA ARG A 56 21.74 -9.26 3.83
C ARG A 56 22.18 -8.24 2.78
N VAL A 57 21.49 -8.20 1.64
CA VAL A 57 21.59 -7.15 0.64
C VAL A 57 21.35 -5.79 1.29
N ARG A 58 22.33 -4.89 1.13
CA ARG A 58 22.20 -3.47 1.48
C ARG A 58 21.97 -2.70 0.20
N ILE A 59 20.77 -2.13 0.04
CA ILE A 59 20.39 -1.45 -1.21
C ILE A 59 20.26 0.07 -1.05
N VAL A 60 19.99 0.58 0.14
CA VAL A 60 20.02 2.04 0.39
C VAL A 60 21.46 2.56 0.18
N GLY A 61 21.58 3.65 -0.57
CA GLY A 61 22.83 4.25 -1.04
C GLY A 61 23.39 3.64 -2.33
N ALA A 62 22.85 2.50 -2.77
CA ALA A 62 23.33 1.83 -3.98
C ALA A 62 22.99 2.64 -5.24
N PRO A 63 23.92 2.74 -6.20
CA PRO A 63 23.67 3.41 -7.47
C PRO A 63 22.81 2.54 -8.39
N ALA A 64 22.09 3.17 -9.32
CA ALA A 64 21.23 2.51 -10.30
C ALA A 64 21.86 1.26 -10.99
N PRO A 65 23.09 1.29 -11.52
CA PRO A 65 23.72 0.13 -12.16
C PRO A 65 23.93 -1.06 -11.21
N PHE A 66 24.22 -0.81 -9.93
CA PHE A 66 24.34 -1.88 -8.94
C PHE A 66 23.01 -2.60 -8.75
N VAL A 67 21.92 -1.84 -8.64
CA VAL A 67 20.56 -2.38 -8.50
C VAL A 67 20.18 -3.21 -9.71
N LEU A 68 20.45 -2.71 -10.92
CA LEU A 68 20.20 -3.44 -12.17
C LEU A 68 21.03 -4.72 -12.27
N GLY A 69 22.30 -4.69 -11.86
CA GLY A 69 23.13 -5.89 -11.82
C GLY A 69 22.66 -6.94 -10.81
N LEU A 70 22.01 -6.51 -9.72
CA LEU A 70 21.53 -7.40 -8.67
C LEU A 70 20.13 -7.97 -8.95
N LEU A 71 19.20 -7.13 -9.40
CA LEU A 71 17.77 -7.45 -9.52
C LEU A 71 17.29 -7.59 -10.97
N GLY A 72 18.11 -7.20 -11.94
CA GLY A 72 17.70 -7.07 -13.34
C GLY A 72 16.87 -5.82 -13.60
N GLU A 73 16.18 -5.84 -14.73
CA GLU A 73 15.30 -4.74 -15.15
C GLU A 73 14.00 -4.72 -14.32
N PRO A 74 13.52 -3.54 -13.90
CA PRO A 74 12.26 -3.40 -13.19
C PRO A 74 11.06 -3.64 -14.10
N SER A 75 9.98 -4.19 -13.53
CA SER A 75 8.67 -4.32 -14.20
C SER A 75 8.05 -2.97 -14.59
N LEU A 76 8.42 -1.91 -13.88
CA LEU A 76 8.02 -0.53 -14.17
C LEU A 76 9.14 0.42 -13.72
N ARG A 77 9.51 1.35 -14.62
CA ARG A 77 10.39 2.47 -14.32
C ARG A 77 9.69 3.77 -14.70
N ARG A 78 9.55 4.67 -13.75
CA ARG A 78 9.04 6.03 -13.96
C ARG A 78 10.12 7.04 -13.56
N ARG A 79 10.34 8.03 -14.42
CA ARG A 79 11.34 9.08 -14.20
C ARG A 79 10.62 10.39 -13.91
N ASP A 80 10.77 10.90 -12.70
CA ASP A 80 10.19 12.15 -12.21
C ASP A 80 11.32 13.00 -11.63
N PRO A 81 12.16 13.66 -12.45
CA PRO A 81 13.38 14.30 -12.00
C PRO A 81 13.16 15.23 -10.80
N PRO A 82 14.04 15.23 -9.78
CA PRO A 82 15.32 14.50 -9.70
C PRO A 82 15.19 13.04 -9.24
N ALA A 83 13.97 12.53 -9.10
CA ALA A 83 13.69 11.19 -8.62
C ALA A 83 13.46 10.18 -9.75
N GLU A 84 13.70 8.91 -9.44
CA GLU A 84 13.20 7.79 -10.21
C GLU A 84 12.46 6.81 -9.30
N TYR A 85 11.35 6.29 -9.81
CA TYR A 85 10.55 5.27 -9.15
C TYR A 85 10.63 3.97 -9.93
N TRP A 86 11.15 2.94 -9.30
CA TRP A 86 11.29 1.62 -9.91
C TRP A 86 10.46 0.62 -9.14
N ARG A 87 9.75 -0.25 -9.85
CA ARG A 87 8.97 -1.34 -9.27
C ARG A 87 9.37 -2.66 -9.89
N TYR A 88 9.68 -3.62 -9.04
CA TYR A 88 9.86 -5.02 -9.38
C TYR A 88 8.65 -5.81 -8.92
N THR A 89 7.97 -6.48 -9.85
CA THR A 89 6.87 -7.38 -9.54
C THR A 89 7.37 -8.81 -9.60
N PHE A 90 7.54 -9.44 -8.44
CA PHE A 90 7.88 -10.86 -8.31
C PHE A 90 6.62 -11.69 -8.00
N PRO A 91 6.69 -13.03 -8.09
CA PRO A 91 5.60 -13.88 -7.60
C PRO A 91 5.27 -13.56 -6.14
N ASN A 92 4.01 -13.16 -5.89
CA ASN A 92 3.47 -12.81 -4.57
C ASN A 92 4.22 -11.69 -3.84
N CYS A 93 5.00 -10.86 -4.54
CA CYS A 93 5.74 -9.76 -3.94
C CYS A 93 6.01 -8.61 -4.89
N THR A 94 5.90 -7.39 -4.40
CA THR A 94 6.36 -6.19 -5.10
C THR A 94 7.45 -5.52 -4.29
N LEU A 95 8.55 -5.15 -4.95
CA LEU A 95 9.60 -4.29 -4.39
C LEU A 95 9.56 -2.95 -5.11
N ASP A 96 9.30 -1.90 -4.35
CA ASP A 96 9.35 -0.51 -4.81
C ASP A 96 10.67 0.11 -4.37
N LEU A 97 11.36 0.78 -5.28
CA LEU A 97 12.58 1.54 -5.03
C LEU A 97 12.36 3.00 -5.39
N PHE A 98 12.87 3.88 -4.55
CA PHE A 98 12.89 5.32 -4.77
C PHE A 98 14.34 5.74 -4.86
N LEU A 99 14.71 6.29 -6.01
CA LEU A 99 16.05 6.76 -6.28
C LEU A 99 16.04 8.28 -6.41
N PHE A 100 17.07 8.95 -5.92
CA PHE A 100 17.27 10.39 -6.06
C PHE A 100 18.67 10.69 -6.58
N ALA A 101 18.78 11.70 -7.43
CA ALA A 101 20.05 12.26 -7.86
C ALA A 101 20.32 13.57 -7.11
N ASP A 102 21.50 13.70 -6.50
CA ASP A 102 21.94 14.90 -5.78
C ASP A 102 22.45 16.01 -6.73
N GLY A 103 21.74 16.21 -7.84
CA GLY A 103 22.06 17.22 -8.85
C GLY A 103 21.76 16.78 -10.29
N PRO A 104 21.78 17.71 -11.26
CA PRO A 104 21.34 17.45 -12.64
C PRO A 104 22.14 16.37 -13.38
N PHE A 105 23.39 16.15 -12.97
CA PHE A 105 24.32 15.21 -13.57
C PHE A 105 24.74 14.09 -12.60
N ALA A 106 24.15 14.06 -11.40
CA ALA A 106 24.45 13.04 -10.41
C ALA A 106 23.78 11.72 -10.79
N GLU A 107 24.46 10.61 -10.49
CA GLU A 107 23.88 9.29 -10.63
C GLU A 107 22.81 9.07 -9.54
N PRO A 108 21.59 8.63 -9.91
CA PRO A 108 20.54 8.39 -8.93
C PRO A 108 20.89 7.20 -8.03
N ARG A 109 20.67 7.37 -6.73
CA ARG A 109 20.92 6.37 -5.68
C ARG A 109 19.64 6.03 -4.95
N VAL A 110 19.50 4.77 -4.55
CA VAL A 110 18.35 4.33 -3.75
C VAL A 110 18.37 5.02 -2.39
N VAL A 111 17.32 5.78 -2.09
CA VAL A 111 17.13 6.44 -0.79
C VAL A 111 16.13 5.69 0.09
N TYR A 112 15.19 4.98 -0.52
CA TYR A 112 14.16 4.22 0.18
C TYR A 112 13.71 3.02 -0.65
N TYR A 113 13.24 1.97 0.04
CA TYR A 113 12.60 0.83 -0.59
C TYR A 113 11.48 0.25 0.28
N GLU A 114 10.50 -0.38 -0.36
CA GLU A 114 9.39 -1.04 0.31
C GLU A 114 9.03 -2.36 -0.34
N PHE A 115 8.68 -3.36 0.48
CA PHE A 115 8.12 -4.63 0.02
C PHE A 115 6.62 -4.69 0.30
N ARG A 116 5.81 -5.00 -0.72
CA ARG A 116 4.36 -5.19 -0.59
C ARG A 116 3.94 -6.58 -1.03
N SER A 117 3.12 -7.25 -0.22
CA SER A 117 2.47 -8.50 -0.62
C SER A 117 1.42 -8.20 -1.70
N THR A 118 1.40 -9.00 -2.77
CA THR A 118 0.37 -8.93 -3.81
C THR A 118 -0.76 -9.94 -3.62
N VAL A 119 -0.66 -10.82 -2.62
CA VAL A 119 -1.73 -11.75 -2.23
C VAL A 119 -2.63 -11.13 -1.15
N PRO A 120 -3.96 -11.09 -1.37
CA PRO A 120 -4.94 -10.75 -0.33
C PRO A 120 -4.89 -11.80 0.78
N VAL A 121 -5.02 -11.35 2.03
CA VAL A 121 -4.82 -12.18 3.23
C VAL A 121 -5.93 -13.24 3.34
N ALA A 122 -5.66 -14.46 2.87
CA ALA A 122 -6.06 -15.76 3.44
C ALA A 122 -5.78 -16.90 2.44
N GLY A 123 -4.89 -17.82 2.81
CA GLY A 123 -4.75 -19.12 2.14
C GLY A 123 -3.48 -19.30 1.30
N ALA A 124 -2.49 -19.95 1.90
CA ALA A 124 -1.46 -20.77 1.25
C ALA A 124 -0.85 -20.25 -0.08
N GLY A 125 -0.05 -19.19 0.03
CA GLY A 125 0.87 -18.72 -1.03
C GLY A 125 1.85 -17.65 -0.54
N LEU A 126 2.03 -17.56 0.78
CA LEU A 126 2.35 -16.32 1.50
C LEU A 126 3.85 -15.98 1.62
N ASN A 127 4.74 -16.86 1.16
CA ASN A 127 6.17 -16.73 1.52
C ASN A 127 6.97 -15.86 0.56
N GLY A 128 6.49 -15.60 -0.67
CA GLY A 128 7.29 -14.90 -1.68
C GLY A 128 7.85 -13.56 -1.20
N CYS A 129 7.01 -12.76 -0.53
CA CYS A 129 7.45 -11.46 -0.03
C CYS A 129 8.20 -11.53 1.30
N HIS A 130 7.89 -12.50 2.14
CA HIS A 130 8.66 -12.78 3.37
C HIS A 130 10.09 -13.20 3.02
N ASP A 131 10.24 -14.15 2.10
CA ASP A 131 11.52 -14.73 1.68
C ASP A 131 12.39 -13.69 0.98
N MET A 132 11.78 -12.86 0.13
CA MET A 132 12.49 -11.75 -0.50
C MET A 132 12.95 -10.74 0.54
N ARG A 133 12.08 -10.32 1.45
CA ARG A 133 12.44 -9.37 2.52
C ARG A 133 13.55 -9.88 3.42
N ALA A 134 13.56 -11.18 3.73
CA ALA A 134 14.62 -11.80 4.53
C ALA A 134 16.03 -11.71 3.90
N ARG A 135 16.12 -11.42 2.60
CA ARG A 135 17.40 -11.18 1.92
C ARG A 135 17.94 -9.77 2.11
N PHE A 136 17.11 -8.79 2.47
CA PHE A 136 17.50 -7.39 2.54
C PHE A 136 17.70 -6.93 4.00
N ASP A 137 18.63 -5.98 4.20
CA ASP A 137 18.84 -5.39 5.51
C ASP A 137 17.76 -4.34 5.82
N THR A 138 16.83 -4.69 6.71
CA THR A 138 15.71 -3.82 7.12
C THR A 138 16.13 -2.70 8.08
N ARG A 139 17.40 -2.66 8.52
CA ARG A 139 17.93 -1.62 9.42
C ARG A 139 18.31 -0.32 8.70
N GLN A 140 17.96 -0.17 7.43
CA GLN A 140 18.41 0.94 6.58
C GLN A 140 17.35 2.03 6.34
N ALA A 141 16.25 2.06 7.10
CA ALA A 141 15.40 3.25 7.07
C ALA A 141 16.28 4.46 7.46
N PRO A 142 16.43 5.49 6.63
CA PRO A 142 16.97 6.74 7.12
C PRO A 142 16.04 7.17 8.25
N GLU A 143 16.58 7.38 9.46
CA GLU A 143 15.80 8.08 10.49
C GLU A 143 15.30 9.38 9.85
N PRO A 144 14.01 9.73 10.03
CA PRO A 144 13.53 11.02 9.58
C PRO A 144 14.39 12.06 10.27
N ASP A 145 15.27 12.69 9.49
CA ASP A 145 16.16 13.75 9.93
C ASP A 145 15.32 14.74 10.74
N GLU A 146 15.68 14.87 12.01
CA GLU A 146 15.08 15.83 12.92
C GLU A 146 15.30 17.20 12.27
N GLY A 147 14.24 17.70 11.63
CA GLY A 147 14.30 18.92 10.83
C GLY A 147 14.89 20.06 11.67
N PRO A 148 15.56 21.05 11.04
CA PRO A 148 16.25 22.08 11.77
C PRO A 148 15.29 22.76 12.74
N SER A 149 15.62 22.68 14.04
CA SER A 149 14.97 23.48 15.07
C SER A 149 15.15 24.94 14.68
N ILE A 150 14.04 25.59 14.32
CA ILE A 150 13.94 27.01 13.98
C ILE A 150 14.34 27.85 15.19
#